data_AF-A0A947TGS2-F1
#
_entry.id   AF-A0A947TGS2-F1
#
_cell.length_a   1.000
_cell.length_b   1.000
_cell.length_c   1.000
_cell.angle_alpha   90.00
_cell.angle_beta   90.00
_cell.angle_gamma   90.00
#
_symmetry.space_group_name_H-M   'P 1'
#
loop_
_entity.id
_entity.type
_entity.pdbx_description
1 polymer ?
#
loop_
_entity_poly.entity_id
_entity_poly.type
_entity_poly.pdbx_seq_one_letter_code
_entity_poly.pdbx_strand_id
1 'polypeptide(L)'
;MGEIDLEKYSSAFTLSDMEIFVFPELMYSLLLANIMSPAIWKWRDEACFRKLEGKDPYKKLMRLRQFIMDEFEFNLDLQTWGRTDKNTEIKRFGKFLPPEEISKSNALFGYEGDSYYYDVDIRKHFGLDKFNGDIIPYWKIETVEAMNAFRHKAGYRGGAGECVSLSTLYAAAAFIVCGIPLDDIYMVLTPLHSQNFIDINDGVITNNRRLVTKAMWFNGTELSNKAQRALRKEQITIVAHSSGLVHCLYKDATIDKKIYDKFTSKLGDFLNFPLEAISIAGFLRSSHNYQKYFQFCRDCRGVAQFVKAEILFHYEHESNFRICDSTHEKLLTEVDEEDFSNTEYPGRIRCDQFKEYMGKQRPDIRTEAGRKELAKVLSEYIGEAEKFINELYDFLHIEPKLPAGEKNYTPSEPIKITADMSREEIIDYLQSIRGKNTTADLAFYAYRDMESCDWRPFVKSAIERSPVSIEMAKDKTIEQCYEWLKDMPNESIYDGKRVAQPDEVANYGRGDGIEKAITLANILHKREAGKEVTIRINGGSVVVEGDKSYQFESSKGFSKEIKISKENYEVV
;
A
#
# COMPACT_ATOMS: atom_id res chain seq x y z
N MET A 1 4.28 31.82 -0.33
CA MET A 1 4.22 30.53 -1.04
C MET A 1 3.95 30.82 -2.50
N GLY A 2 4.78 30.35 -3.43
CA GLY A 2 4.51 30.50 -4.86
C GLY A 2 3.39 29.57 -5.33
N GLU A 3 2.92 29.71 -6.58
CA GLU A 3 1.87 28.86 -7.15
C GLU A 3 2.28 27.38 -7.21
N ILE A 4 3.54 27.10 -7.59
CA ILE A 4 4.12 25.74 -7.64
C ILE A 4 4.12 25.08 -6.26
N ASP A 5 4.54 25.82 -5.23
CA ASP A 5 4.54 25.32 -3.86
C ASP A 5 3.09 25.06 -3.40
N LEU A 6 2.18 26.00 -3.67
CA LEU A 6 0.78 25.88 -3.25
C LEU A 6 0.14 24.59 -3.78
N GLU A 7 0.44 24.18 -5.01
CA GLU A 7 -0.05 22.92 -5.58
C GLU A 7 0.49 21.69 -4.84
N LYS A 8 1.81 21.64 -4.57
CA LYS A 8 2.43 20.55 -3.82
C LYS A 8 1.88 20.46 -2.38
N TYR A 9 1.86 21.58 -1.66
CA TYR A 9 1.40 21.61 -0.26
C TYR A 9 -0.08 21.31 -0.13
N SER A 10 -0.89 21.74 -1.08
CA SER A 10 -2.33 21.45 -1.05
C SER A 10 -2.60 19.98 -1.35
N SER A 11 -1.73 19.34 -2.14
CA SER A 11 -1.74 17.89 -2.38
C SER A 11 -1.41 17.05 -1.14
N ALA A 12 -0.78 17.63 -0.11
CA ALA A 12 -0.58 16.95 1.16
C ALA A 12 -1.88 16.72 1.94
N PHE A 13 -2.98 17.40 1.60
CA PHE A 13 -4.29 17.18 2.25
C PHE A 13 -5.18 16.15 1.56
N THR A 14 -4.91 15.83 0.29
CA THR A 14 -5.70 14.90 -0.53
C THR A 14 -4.94 13.62 -0.84
N LEU A 15 -3.61 13.71 -0.97
CA LEU A 15 -2.67 12.59 -1.07
C LEU A 15 -3.00 11.58 -2.16
N SER A 16 -3.70 11.98 -3.21
CA SER A 16 -4.15 11.04 -4.24
C SER A 16 -2.98 10.34 -4.94
N ASP A 17 -3.24 9.18 -5.55
CA ASP A 17 -2.19 8.41 -6.24
C ASP A 17 -1.43 9.24 -7.30
N MET A 18 -2.13 10.11 -8.04
CA MET A 18 -1.50 11.06 -8.96
C MET A 18 -0.60 12.06 -8.23
N GLU A 19 -1.06 12.60 -7.11
CA GLU A 19 -0.31 13.57 -6.33
C GLU A 19 0.95 12.96 -5.75
N ILE A 20 0.88 11.72 -5.25
CA ILE A 20 2.05 10.98 -4.77
C ILE A 20 3.01 10.66 -5.93
N PHE A 21 2.50 10.32 -7.10
CA PHE A 21 3.33 10.10 -8.29
C PHE A 21 4.06 11.39 -8.73
N VAL A 22 3.36 12.52 -8.77
CA VAL A 22 3.94 13.82 -9.18
C VAL A 22 4.83 14.42 -8.08
N PHE A 23 4.50 14.19 -6.81
CA PHE A 23 5.20 14.72 -5.64
C PHE A 23 5.57 13.56 -4.69
N PRO A 24 6.64 12.79 -5.01
CA PRO A 24 6.97 11.57 -4.30
C PRO A 24 7.31 11.77 -2.82
N GLU A 25 7.65 12.99 -2.39
CA GLU A 25 7.84 13.34 -0.99
C GLU A 25 6.58 13.07 -0.16
N LEU A 26 5.38 13.17 -0.77
CA LEU A 26 4.10 12.95 -0.09
C LEU A 26 3.98 11.53 0.48
N MET A 27 4.60 10.53 -0.16
CA MET A 27 4.50 9.15 0.30
C MET A 27 5.08 8.97 1.71
N TYR A 28 6.32 9.43 1.90
CA TYR A 28 6.97 9.34 3.20
C TYR A 28 6.40 10.39 4.18
N SER A 29 5.90 11.51 3.67
CA SER A 29 5.18 12.51 4.49
C SER A 29 3.92 11.92 5.13
N LEU A 30 3.17 11.08 4.40
CA LEU A 30 2.01 10.37 4.94
C LEU A 30 2.41 9.34 6.00
N LEU A 31 3.51 8.62 5.82
CA LEU A 31 4.07 7.76 6.86
C LEU A 31 4.36 8.56 8.14
N LEU A 32 5.05 9.70 8.03
CA LEU A 32 5.33 10.57 9.19
C LEU A 32 4.06 11.14 9.82
N ALA A 33 3.06 11.52 9.03
CA ALA A 33 1.76 11.98 9.53
C ALA A 33 1.08 10.89 10.37
N ASN A 34 1.11 9.64 9.91
CA ASN A 34 0.61 8.49 10.67
C ASN A 34 1.45 8.20 11.91
N ILE A 35 2.77 8.46 11.89
CA ILE A 35 3.63 8.35 13.07
C ILE A 35 3.30 9.43 14.12
N MET A 36 3.02 10.66 13.69
CA MET A 36 2.62 11.75 14.60
C MET A 36 1.20 11.56 15.16
N SER A 37 0.34 10.84 14.43
CA SER A 37 -1.03 10.51 14.85
C SER A 37 -1.07 9.75 16.16
N PRO A 38 -1.85 10.20 17.16
CA PRO A 38 -2.02 9.46 18.41
C PRO A 38 -2.78 8.14 18.22
N ALA A 39 -3.42 7.89 17.07
CA ALA A 39 -4.25 6.71 16.85
C ALA A 39 -3.45 5.40 16.97
N ILE A 40 -2.26 5.34 16.35
CA ILE A 40 -1.41 4.13 16.35
C ILE A 40 -0.71 3.95 17.70
N TRP A 41 -0.36 5.03 18.40
CA TRP A 41 0.28 4.94 19.72
C TRP A 41 -0.60 4.26 20.75
N LYS A 42 -1.93 4.49 20.69
CA LYS A 42 -2.90 3.80 21.54
C LYS A 42 -2.86 2.27 21.39
N TRP A 43 -2.38 1.76 20.26
CA TRP A 43 -2.27 0.31 20.05
C TRP A 43 -1.21 -0.33 20.95
N ARG A 44 -0.22 0.42 21.46
CA ARG A 44 0.73 -0.11 22.45
C ARG A 44 0.03 -0.61 23.71
N ASP A 45 -1.10 -0.01 24.06
CA ASP A 45 -1.90 -0.35 25.24
C ASP A 45 -2.91 -1.49 25.00
N GLU A 46 -3.04 -1.97 23.75
CA GLU A 46 -3.91 -3.10 23.45
C GLU A 46 -3.39 -4.37 24.11
N ALA A 47 -4.31 -5.17 24.66
CA ALA A 47 -3.96 -6.35 25.45
C ALA A 47 -3.07 -7.34 24.67
N CYS A 48 -3.23 -7.40 23.35
CA CYS A 48 -2.46 -8.30 22.50
C CYS A 48 -1.02 -7.82 22.23
N PHE A 49 -0.75 -6.51 22.31
CA PHE A 49 0.59 -5.95 22.17
C PHE A 49 1.30 -5.82 23.52
N ARG A 50 0.58 -5.47 24.60
CA ARG A 50 1.14 -5.50 25.97
C ARG A 50 1.71 -6.87 26.35
N LYS A 51 1.04 -7.96 25.98
CA LYS A 51 1.55 -9.34 26.19
C LYS A 51 2.84 -9.64 25.43
N LEU A 52 3.19 -8.83 24.42
CA LEU A 52 4.37 -8.97 23.59
C LEU A 52 5.45 -7.92 23.90
N GLU A 53 5.28 -7.13 24.96
CA GLU A 53 6.30 -6.19 25.40
C GLU A 53 7.63 -6.90 25.68
N GLY A 54 8.75 -6.28 25.26
CA GLY A 54 10.09 -6.88 25.31
C GLY A 54 10.31 -8.12 24.43
N LYS A 55 9.31 -8.59 23.68
CA LYS A 55 9.50 -9.70 22.72
C LYS A 55 10.14 -9.21 21.43
N ASP A 56 10.72 -10.17 20.73
CA ASP A 56 11.30 -10.02 19.40
C ASP A 56 10.36 -9.26 18.43
N PRO A 57 10.86 -8.25 17.69
CA PRO A 57 10.06 -7.43 16.78
C PRO A 57 9.32 -8.23 15.70
N TYR A 58 9.89 -9.34 15.21
CA TYR A 58 9.22 -10.18 14.21
C TYR A 58 7.97 -10.85 14.77
N LYS A 59 7.99 -11.30 16.04
CA LYS A 59 6.78 -11.81 16.71
C LYS A 59 5.69 -10.74 16.84
N LYS A 60 6.07 -9.50 17.17
CA LYS A 60 5.14 -8.36 17.21
C LYS A 60 4.57 -8.06 15.82
N LEU A 61 5.40 -8.10 14.78
CA LEU A 61 5.00 -7.87 13.40
C LEU A 61 3.97 -8.91 12.92
N MET A 62 4.14 -10.18 13.27
CA MET A 62 3.15 -11.23 12.96
C MET A 62 1.82 -11.00 13.69
N ARG A 63 1.86 -10.49 14.93
CA ARG A 63 0.63 -10.11 15.65
C ARG A 63 -0.02 -8.86 15.04
N LEU A 64 0.79 -7.88 14.63
CA LEU A 64 0.34 -6.66 13.96
C LEU A 64 -0.41 -6.98 12.66
N ARG A 65 0.09 -7.96 11.88
CA ARG A 65 -0.63 -8.47 10.70
C ARG A 65 -2.05 -8.84 11.05
N GLN A 66 -2.25 -9.67 12.08
CA GLN A 66 -3.58 -10.12 12.46
C GLN A 66 -4.44 -8.96 12.95
N PHE A 67 -3.87 -8.05 13.77
CA PHE A 67 -4.59 -6.88 14.26
C PHE A 67 -5.11 -5.99 13.13
N ILE A 68 -4.28 -5.67 12.13
CA ILE A 68 -4.72 -4.89 10.96
C ILE A 68 -5.76 -5.67 10.13
N MET A 69 -5.62 -6.99 10.00
CA MET A 69 -6.63 -7.81 9.35
C MET A 69 -7.97 -7.79 10.11
N ASP A 70 -7.98 -7.70 11.43
CA ASP A 70 -9.22 -7.70 12.20
C ASP A 70 -9.89 -6.31 12.20
N GLU A 71 -9.11 -5.24 12.25
CA GLU A 71 -9.60 -3.86 12.45
C GLU A 71 -9.85 -3.09 11.15
N PHE A 72 -9.16 -3.43 10.06
CA PHE A 72 -9.23 -2.68 8.80
C PHE A 72 -9.65 -3.56 7.63
N GLU A 73 -10.56 -3.05 6.81
CA GLU A 73 -10.96 -3.60 5.52
C GLU A 73 -10.14 -2.98 4.37
N PHE A 74 -10.08 -3.66 3.23
CA PHE A 74 -9.43 -3.11 2.03
C PHE A 74 -10.51 -2.38 1.25
N ASN A 75 -10.37 -1.06 1.09
CA ASN A 75 -11.38 -0.26 0.42
C ASN A 75 -11.28 -0.48 -1.10
N LEU A 76 -12.32 -1.07 -1.69
CA LEU A 76 -12.47 -1.28 -3.13
C LEU A 76 -13.58 -0.40 -3.73
N ASP A 77 -14.23 0.44 -2.91
CA ASP A 77 -15.26 1.35 -3.40
C ASP A 77 -14.60 2.56 -4.08
N LEU A 78 -14.45 2.44 -5.41
CA LEU A 78 -13.92 3.50 -6.27
C LEU A 78 -14.71 4.82 -6.22
N GLN A 79 -15.92 4.84 -5.63
CA GLN A 79 -16.73 6.03 -5.52
C GLN A 79 -16.56 6.75 -4.18
N THR A 80 -15.82 6.18 -3.24
CA THR A 80 -15.60 6.74 -1.89
C THR A 80 -15.22 8.21 -1.96
N TRP A 81 -14.29 8.55 -2.85
CA TRP A 81 -13.72 9.90 -2.98
C TRP A 81 -14.24 10.66 -4.20
N GLY A 82 -15.31 10.15 -4.82
CA GLY A 82 -15.97 10.77 -5.95
C GLY A 82 -15.22 10.54 -7.27
N ARG A 83 -15.43 11.46 -8.22
CA ARG A 83 -14.90 11.36 -9.58
C ARG A 83 -14.26 12.68 -9.99
N THR A 84 -13.26 12.61 -10.86
CA THR A 84 -12.63 13.75 -11.53
C THR A 84 -12.63 13.53 -13.05
N ASP A 85 -12.12 14.52 -13.78
CA ASP A 85 -11.98 14.53 -15.24
C ASP A 85 -10.50 14.44 -15.64
N LYS A 86 -10.18 13.55 -16.60
CA LYS A 86 -8.82 13.30 -17.10
C LYS A 86 -8.12 14.57 -17.56
N ASN A 87 -8.80 15.41 -18.34
CA ASN A 87 -8.21 16.61 -18.93
C ASN A 87 -7.91 17.67 -17.86
N THR A 88 -8.76 17.73 -16.83
CA THR A 88 -8.57 18.60 -15.67
C THR A 88 -7.27 18.27 -14.94
N GLU A 89 -7.02 16.99 -14.66
CA GLU A 89 -5.81 16.54 -13.96
C GLU A 89 -4.55 16.65 -14.83
N ILE A 90 -4.64 16.33 -16.14
CA ILE A 90 -3.52 16.54 -17.08
C ILE A 90 -3.12 18.02 -17.11
N LYS A 91 -4.11 18.92 -17.21
CA LYS A 91 -3.86 20.37 -17.23
C LYS A 91 -3.24 20.85 -15.92
N ARG A 92 -3.75 20.35 -14.79
CA ARG A 92 -3.26 20.67 -13.44
C ARG A 92 -1.79 20.28 -13.26
N PHE A 93 -1.41 19.08 -13.69
CA PHE A 93 -0.05 18.57 -13.52
C PHE A 93 0.91 18.89 -14.66
N GLY A 94 0.42 19.41 -15.79
CA GLY A 94 1.24 19.68 -16.99
C GLY A 94 2.41 20.64 -16.79
N LYS A 95 2.45 21.40 -15.69
CA LYS A 95 3.60 22.23 -15.29
C LYS A 95 4.74 21.43 -14.63
N PHE A 96 4.46 20.22 -14.13
CA PHE A 96 5.38 19.40 -13.34
C PHE A 96 5.90 18.18 -14.12
N LEU A 97 5.02 17.56 -14.91
CA LEU A 97 5.34 16.41 -15.75
C LEU A 97 4.72 16.60 -17.14
N PRO A 98 5.35 16.10 -18.20
CA PRO A 98 4.73 16.04 -19.51
C PRO A 98 3.42 15.22 -19.49
N PRO A 99 2.39 15.60 -20.27
CA PRO A 99 1.13 14.87 -20.34
C PRO A 99 1.27 13.36 -20.61
N GLU A 100 2.25 12.97 -21.43
CA GLU A 100 2.52 11.56 -21.72
C GLU A 100 3.02 10.77 -20.49
N GLU A 101 3.78 11.41 -19.60
CA GLU A 101 4.24 10.77 -18.36
C GLU A 101 3.15 10.77 -17.28
N ILE A 102 2.34 11.83 -17.22
CA ILE A 102 1.16 11.88 -16.34
C ILE A 102 0.19 10.75 -16.71
N SER A 103 0.00 10.51 -18.01
CA SER A 103 -0.87 9.44 -18.52
C SER A 103 -0.39 8.03 -18.15
N LYS A 104 0.91 7.85 -17.85
CA LYS A 104 1.46 6.58 -17.34
C LYS A 104 1.20 6.36 -15.85
N SER A 105 0.70 7.37 -15.13
CA SER A 105 0.14 7.18 -13.79
C SER A 105 -1.15 6.36 -13.91
N ASN A 106 -0.99 5.03 -13.90
CA ASN A 106 -2.00 4.06 -14.32
C ASN A 106 -3.28 4.03 -13.46
N ALA A 107 -3.26 4.61 -12.26
CA ALA A 107 -4.42 4.67 -11.36
C ALA A 107 -5.66 5.31 -12.03
N LEU A 108 -5.45 6.26 -12.94
CA LEU A 108 -6.51 7.19 -13.33
C LEU A 108 -6.94 7.11 -14.80
N PHE A 109 -6.08 6.73 -15.75
CA PHE A 109 -6.42 6.83 -17.18
C PHE A 109 -7.18 5.65 -17.78
N GLY A 110 -7.57 4.66 -16.96
CA GLY A 110 -8.09 3.40 -17.43
C GLY A 110 -6.94 2.53 -17.89
N TYR A 111 -6.62 1.52 -17.10
CA TYR A 111 -5.49 0.64 -17.34
C TYR A 111 -5.52 0.06 -18.77
N GLU A 112 -4.50 0.39 -19.56
CA GLU A 112 -4.14 -0.27 -20.84
C GLU A 112 -2.82 -1.09 -20.71
N GLY A 113 -2.26 -1.17 -19.50
CA GLY A 113 -0.99 -1.83 -19.21
C GLY A 113 -1.03 -3.35 -19.23
N ASP A 114 0.16 -3.95 -19.45
CA ASP A 114 0.53 -5.36 -19.62
C ASP A 114 -0.57 -6.39 -19.94
N SER A 115 -0.42 -7.06 -21.09
CA SER A 115 -1.39 -8.02 -21.65
C SER A 115 -1.79 -9.18 -20.71
N TYR A 116 -0.99 -9.45 -19.69
CA TYR A 116 -1.26 -10.44 -18.66
C TYR A 116 -2.44 -10.07 -17.74
N TYR A 117 -2.80 -8.78 -17.64
CA TYR A 117 -3.93 -8.33 -16.84
C TYR A 117 -5.29 -8.57 -17.50
N TYR A 118 -5.31 -8.87 -18.81
CA TYR A 118 -6.52 -9.31 -19.51
C TYR A 118 -6.97 -10.70 -19.05
N ASP A 119 -6.05 -11.57 -18.61
CA ASP A 119 -6.37 -12.93 -18.16
C ASP A 119 -7.12 -12.99 -16.82
N VAL A 120 -7.08 -11.90 -16.02
CA VAL A 120 -7.74 -11.82 -14.69
C VAL A 120 -8.98 -10.89 -14.71
N ASP A 121 -9.29 -10.29 -15.86
CA ASP A 121 -10.35 -9.27 -16.02
C ASP A 121 -10.34 -8.24 -14.87
N ILE A 122 -9.16 -7.67 -14.61
CA ILE A 122 -8.95 -6.75 -13.50
C ILE A 122 -9.89 -5.54 -13.58
N ARG A 123 -10.23 -5.10 -14.80
CA ARG A 123 -11.16 -3.99 -15.01
C ARG A 123 -12.54 -4.35 -14.46
N LYS A 124 -13.06 -5.54 -14.73
CA LYS A 124 -14.31 -5.99 -14.13
C LYS A 124 -14.19 -6.27 -12.63
N HIS A 125 -13.07 -6.85 -12.19
CA HIS A 125 -12.84 -7.16 -10.78
C HIS A 125 -12.88 -5.90 -9.89
N PHE A 126 -12.27 -4.81 -10.36
CA PHE A 126 -12.26 -3.53 -9.66
C PHE A 126 -13.40 -2.58 -10.11
N GLY A 127 -14.27 -2.99 -11.06
CA GLY A 127 -15.35 -2.14 -11.58
C GLY A 127 -14.89 -0.94 -12.43
N LEU A 128 -13.66 -0.98 -12.95
CA LEU A 128 -13.08 0.01 -13.85
C LEU A 128 -13.69 -0.04 -15.26
N ASP A 129 -14.33 -1.15 -15.63
CA ASP A 129 -15.10 -1.31 -16.86
C ASP A 129 -16.23 -0.28 -17.02
N LYS A 130 -16.69 0.30 -15.92
CA LYS A 130 -17.68 1.39 -15.88
C LYS A 130 -17.10 2.75 -16.30
N PHE A 131 -15.78 2.87 -16.39
CA PHE A 131 -15.07 4.12 -16.67
C PHE A 131 -14.29 4.00 -17.99
N ASN A 132 -15.03 4.07 -19.11
CA ASN A 132 -14.45 4.03 -20.46
C ASN A 132 -14.35 5.42 -21.12
N GLY A 133 -14.69 6.49 -20.38
CA GLY A 133 -14.63 7.88 -20.85
C GLY A 133 -13.59 8.72 -20.11
N ASP A 134 -13.78 10.04 -20.14
CA ASP A 134 -12.87 11.01 -19.50
C ASP A 134 -13.11 11.20 -18.00
N ILE A 135 -14.22 10.67 -17.48
CA ILE A 135 -14.53 10.68 -16.05
C ILE A 135 -13.96 9.45 -15.38
N ILE A 136 -13.21 9.69 -14.30
CA ILE A 136 -12.39 8.68 -13.62
C ILE A 136 -12.60 8.79 -12.10
N PRO A 137 -12.48 7.69 -11.35
CA PRO A 137 -12.58 7.77 -9.90
C PRO A 137 -11.41 8.56 -9.32
N TYR A 138 -11.67 9.36 -8.30
CA TYR A 138 -10.66 10.24 -7.71
C TYR A 138 -9.99 9.56 -6.51
N TRP A 139 -8.86 8.90 -6.70
CA TRP A 139 -8.25 8.02 -5.69
C TRP A 139 -7.47 8.81 -4.64
N LYS A 140 -8.17 9.42 -3.67
CA LYS A 140 -7.55 10.05 -2.51
C LYS A 140 -7.08 8.98 -1.52
N ILE A 141 -5.98 9.27 -0.85
CA ILE A 141 -5.38 8.36 0.12
C ILE A 141 -5.65 8.85 1.54
N GLU A 142 -5.90 7.89 2.44
CA GLU A 142 -6.36 8.15 3.79
C GLU A 142 -5.22 8.19 4.82
N THR A 143 -5.18 9.24 5.63
CA THR A 143 -4.50 9.21 6.94
C THR A 143 -5.19 8.20 7.87
N VAL A 144 -4.50 7.74 8.92
CA VAL A 144 -5.07 6.76 9.87
C VAL A 144 -6.37 7.24 10.55
N GLU A 145 -6.58 8.54 10.74
CA GLU A 145 -7.84 9.11 11.22
C GLU A 145 -8.98 8.87 10.21
N ALA A 146 -8.76 9.22 8.95
CA ALA A 146 -9.72 8.97 7.87
C ALA A 146 -9.98 7.46 7.70
N MET A 147 -8.94 6.62 7.76
CA MET A 147 -9.11 5.17 7.73
C MET A 147 -10.00 4.67 8.87
N ASN A 148 -9.82 5.17 10.09
CA ASN A 148 -10.66 4.81 11.23
C ASN A 148 -12.11 5.29 11.09
N ALA A 149 -12.34 6.42 10.42
CA ALA A 149 -13.64 7.03 10.27
C ALA A 149 -14.60 6.24 9.35
N PHE A 150 -14.09 5.31 8.54
CA PHE A 150 -14.93 4.41 7.74
C PHE A 150 -15.98 3.66 8.56
N ARG A 151 -15.74 3.42 9.86
CA ARG A 151 -16.75 2.84 10.77
C ARG A 151 -18.06 3.63 10.86
N HIS A 152 -18.05 4.90 10.46
CA HIS A 152 -19.22 5.78 10.41
C HIS A 152 -19.91 5.75 9.04
N LYS A 153 -19.25 5.22 8.00
CA LYS A 153 -19.80 5.08 6.66
C LYS A 153 -20.62 3.79 6.57
N ALA A 154 -21.82 3.89 5.98
CA ALA A 154 -22.68 2.72 5.79
C ALA A 154 -21.97 1.63 4.98
N GLY A 155 -22.09 0.38 5.44
CA GLY A 155 -21.48 -0.80 4.79
C GLY A 155 -20.15 -1.27 5.39
N TYR A 156 -19.50 -0.46 6.24
CA TYR A 156 -18.22 -0.80 6.88
C TYR A 156 -18.42 -1.16 8.35
N ARG A 157 -17.68 -2.17 8.83
CA ARG A 157 -17.75 -2.60 10.24
C ARG A 157 -16.60 -2.05 11.09
N GLY A 158 -15.46 -1.78 10.46
CA GLY A 158 -14.26 -1.27 11.09
C GLY A 158 -13.68 -0.09 10.33
N GLY A 159 -12.37 0.11 10.46
CA GLY A 159 -11.65 1.02 9.57
C GLY A 159 -11.55 0.44 8.16
N ALA A 160 -11.19 1.27 7.19
CA ALA A 160 -10.84 0.82 5.85
C ALA A 160 -9.80 1.74 5.23
N GLY A 161 -9.14 1.28 4.17
CA GLY A 161 -8.34 2.15 3.33
C GLY A 161 -7.80 1.45 2.10
N GLU A 162 -7.27 2.26 1.20
CA GLU A 162 -6.68 1.81 -0.06
C GLU A 162 -5.23 1.29 0.13
N CYS A 163 -4.57 0.90 -0.96
CA CYS A 163 -3.29 0.20 -0.88
C CYS A 163 -2.16 1.08 -0.28
N VAL A 164 -2.11 2.37 -0.64
CA VAL A 164 -1.16 3.33 -0.06
C VAL A 164 -1.44 3.54 1.43
N SER A 165 -2.71 3.67 1.81
CA SER A 165 -3.15 3.87 3.20
C SER A 165 -2.75 2.67 4.07
N LEU A 166 -2.99 1.45 3.60
CA LEU A 166 -2.56 0.23 4.31
C LEU A 166 -1.03 0.11 4.36
N SER A 167 -0.32 0.48 3.29
CA SER A 167 1.14 0.46 3.27
C SER A 167 1.72 1.40 4.33
N THR A 168 1.27 2.65 4.39
CA THR A 168 1.73 3.63 5.39
C THR A 168 1.30 3.26 6.80
N LEU A 169 0.11 2.67 6.99
CA LEU A 169 -0.36 2.13 8.27
C LEU A 169 0.57 1.02 8.79
N TYR A 170 0.92 0.06 7.93
CA TYR A 170 1.84 -1.02 8.31
C TYR A 170 3.22 -0.48 8.67
N ALA A 171 3.77 0.45 7.89
CA ALA A 171 5.08 1.04 8.16
C ALA A 171 5.08 1.81 9.50
N ALA A 172 4.07 2.66 9.73
CA ALA A 172 3.95 3.42 10.98
C ALA A 172 3.77 2.50 12.20
N ALA A 173 2.92 1.48 12.09
CA ALA A 173 2.68 0.54 13.19
C ALA A 173 3.85 -0.44 13.42
N ALA A 174 4.60 -0.81 12.38
CA ALA A 174 5.85 -1.56 12.53
C ALA A 174 6.88 -0.76 13.34
N PHE A 175 7.00 0.54 13.06
CA PHE A 175 7.85 1.45 13.83
C PHE A 175 7.35 1.64 15.26
N ILE A 176 6.11 2.09 15.44
CA ILE A 176 5.57 2.44 16.76
C ILE A 176 5.36 1.21 17.64
N VAL A 177 4.66 0.19 17.15
CA VAL A 177 4.19 -0.94 17.98
C VAL A 177 5.20 -2.06 18.03
N CYS A 178 5.86 -2.35 16.89
CA CYS A 178 6.81 -3.47 16.82
C CYS A 178 8.23 -3.06 17.20
N GLY A 179 8.56 -1.76 17.16
CA GLY A 179 9.89 -1.25 17.47
C GLY A 179 10.90 -1.50 16.34
N ILE A 180 10.43 -1.63 15.10
CA ILE A 180 11.28 -1.81 13.92
C ILE A 180 11.80 -0.44 13.48
N PRO A 181 13.11 -0.21 13.38
CA PRO A 181 13.66 1.07 12.93
C PRO A 181 13.18 1.45 11.52
N LEU A 182 13.01 2.74 11.26
CA LEU A 182 12.67 3.22 9.91
C LEU A 182 13.76 2.90 8.88
N ASP A 183 15.01 2.76 9.32
CA ASP A 183 16.16 2.37 8.49
C ASP A 183 16.03 0.95 7.90
N ASP A 184 15.13 0.14 8.46
CA ASP A 184 14.83 -1.21 8.01
C ASP A 184 13.46 -1.29 7.28
N ILE A 185 12.81 -0.16 6.99
CA ILE A 185 11.50 -0.10 6.33
C ILE A 185 11.61 0.72 5.03
N TYR A 186 11.46 0.02 3.90
CA TYR A 186 11.49 0.62 2.56
C TYR A 186 10.09 0.61 1.96
N MET A 187 9.59 1.78 1.55
CA MET A 187 8.30 1.88 0.86
C MET A 187 8.52 1.73 -0.65
N VAL A 188 7.83 0.78 -1.26
CA VAL A 188 7.98 0.38 -2.67
C VAL A 188 6.65 0.54 -3.39
N LEU A 189 6.61 1.45 -4.37
CA LEU A 189 5.38 1.80 -5.07
C LEU A 189 5.51 1.46 -6.55
N THR A 190 4.41 0.98 -7.11
CA THR A 190 4.19 0.83 -8.55
C THR A 190 2.95 1.66 -8.92
N PRO A 191 2.64 1.82 -10.22
CA PRO A 191 1.47 2.58 -10.64
C PRO A 191 0.11 2.03 -10.16
N LEU A 192 0.06 0.77 -9.71
CA LEU A 192 -1.17 0.09 -9.26
C LEU A 192 -1.12 -0.44 -7.83
N HIS A 193 0.04 -0.40 -7.18
CA HIS A 193 0.20 -1.03 -5.88
C HIS A 193 1.24 -0.34 -5.03
N SER A 194 0.97 -0.28 -3.73
CA SER A 194 1.89 0.20 -2.72
C SER A 194 2.12 -0.87 -1.67
N GLN A 195 3.38 -1.09 -1.35
CA GLN A 195 3.84 -2.10 -0.40
C GLN A 195 5.11 -1.62 0.31
N ASN A 196 5.50 -2.31 1.37
CA ASN A 196 6.76 -2.08 2.07
C ASN A 196 7.60 -3.35 2.01
N PHE A 197 8.91 -3.18 1.88
CA PHE A 197 9.89 -4.20 2.19
C PHE A 197 10.50 -3.88 3.57
N ILE A 198 10.38 -4.81 4.51
CA ILE A 198 10.91 -4.69 5.86
C ILE A 198 12.11 -5.64 6.00
N ASP A 199 13.32 -5.09 6.23
CA ASP A 199 14.58 -5.81 6.40
C ASP A 199 14.65 -6.45 7.81
N ILE A 200 13.79 -7.45 8.03
CA ILE A 200 13.76 -8.25 9.26
C ILE A 200 13.81 -9.74 8.92
N ASN A 201 14.68 -10.48 9.61
CA ASN A 201 15.04 -11.86 9.25
C ASN A 201 15.45 -11.96 7.77
N ASP A 202 14.77 -12.79 6.98
CA ASP A 202 15.00 -12.95 5.53
C ASP A 202 14.21 -11.93 4.67
N GLY A 203 13.55 -10.96 5.31
CA GLY A 203 12.69 -9.96 4.67
C GLY A 203 11.20 -10.28 4.76
N VAL A 204 10.38 -9.23 4.81
CA VAL A 204 8.92 -9.30 4.79
C VAL A 204 8.37 -8.24 3.86
N ILE A 205 7.42 -8.60 3.00
CA ILE A 205 6.68 -7.66 2.14
C ILE A 205 5.26 -7.48 2.66
N THR A 206 4.81 -6.23 2.80
CA THR A 206 3.39 -5.93 3.04
C THR A 206 2.60 -6.05 1.73
N ASN A 207 1.37 -6.53 1.78
CA ASN A 207 0.50 -6.60 0.61
C ASN A 207 -0.94 -6.36 1.03
N ASN A 208 -1.43 -5.13 0.82
CA ASN A 208 -2.72 -4.67 1.36
C ASN A 208 -2.82 -5.01 2.85
N ARG A 209 -3.78 -5.87 3.24
CA ARG A 209 -4.00 -6.31 4.64
C ARG A 209 -3.12 -7.48 5.08
N ARG A 210 -2.12 -7.90 4.31
CA ARG A 210 -1.33 -9.11 4.56
C ARG A 210 0.16 -8.80 4.68
N LEU A 211 0.88 -9.73 5.29
CA LEU A 211 2.35 -9.79 5.25
C LEU A 211 2.77 -11.10 4.60
N VAL A 212 3.78 -11.03 3.74
CA VAL A 212 4.33 -12.18 3.02
C VAL A 212 5.81 -12.30 3.37
N THR A 213 6.17 -13.40 4.03
CA THR A 213 7.56 -13.76 4.29
C THR A 213 8.18 -14.39 3.05
N LYS A 214 9.51 -14.51 3.02
CA LYS A 214 10.22 -15.18 1.92
C LYS A 214 9.71 -16.61 1.68
N ALA A 215 9.50 -17.39 2.74
CA ALA A 215 8.94 -18.73 2.62
C ALA A 215 7.51 -18.74 2.05
N MET A 216 6.66 -17.79 2.46
CA MET A 216 5.32 -17.63 1.87
C MET A 216 5.41 -17.21 0.40
N TRP A 217 6.35 -16.34 0.06
CA TRP A 217 6.57 -15.84 -1.29
C TRP A 217 6.77 -16.98 -2.28
N PHE A 218 7.57 -18.00 -1.95
CA PHE A 218 7.87 -19.15 -2.84
C PHE A 218 7.09 -20.43 -2.50
N ASN A 219 5.96 -20.35 -1.80
CA ASN A 219 5.20 -21.55 -1.44
C ASN A 219 4.22 -22.02 -2.53
N GLY A 220 4.10 -21.33 -3.67
CA GLY A 220 3.28 -21.74 -4.80
C GLY A 220 1.76 -21.61 -4.63
N THR A 221 1.29 -20.90 -3.61
CA THR A 221 -0.16 -20.67 -3.43
C THR A 221 -0.68 -19.56 -4.35
N GLU A 222 -1.99 -19.55 -4.62
CA GLU A 222 -2.64 -18.47 -5.38
C GLU A 222 -2.39 -17.09 -4.75
N LEU A 223 -2.37 -17.04 -3.41
CA LEU A 223 -2.02 -15.82 -2.66
C LEU A 223 -0.62 -15.32 -3.03
N SER A 224 0.36 -16.22 -3.08
CA SER A 224 1.74 -15.86 -3.40
C SER A 224 1.87 -15.34 -4.83
N ASN A 225 1.18 -15.97 -5.79
CA ASN A 225 1.13 -15.49 -7.17
C ASN A 225 0.53 -14.08 -7.25
N LYS A 226 -0.57 -13.83 -6.53
CA LYS A 226 -1.18 -12.48 -6.45
C LYS A 226 -0.23 -11.47 -5.81
N ALA A 227 0.48 -11.86 -4.75
CA ALA A 227 1.40 -10.97 -4.05
C ALA A 227 2.65 -10.62 -4.87
N GLN A 228 3.13 -11.55 -5.69
CA GLN A 228 4.29 -11.38 -6.57
C GLN A 228 4.04 -10.45 -7.76
N ARG A 229 2.78 -10.27 -8.15
CA ARG A 229 2.38 -9.65 -9.43
C ARG A 229 3.04 -8.31 -9.68
N ALA A 230 2.96 -7.39 -8.71
CA ALA A 230 3.50 -6.05 -8.83
C ALA A 230 5.03 -6.08 -9.09
N LEU A 231 5.78 -6.83 -8.27
CA LEU A 231 7.24 -6.92 -8.42
C LEU A 231 7.70 -7.72 -9.64
N ARG A 232 6.89 -8.64 -10.16
CA ARG A 232 7.24 -9.43 -11.35
C ARG A 232 7.01 -8.68 -12.66
N LYS A 233 6.01 -7.81 -12.72
CA LYS A 233 5.49 -7.29 -14.00
C LYS A 233 5.61 -5.77 -14.11
N GLU A 234 5.41 -5.06 -13.00
CA GLU A 234 5.29 -3.61 -13.02
C GLU A 234 6.63 -2.90 -12.82
N GLN A 235 6.70 -1.67 -13.33
CA GLN A 235 7.77 -0.75 -13.01
C GLN A 235 7.56 -0.24 -11.58
N ILE A 236 8.57 -0.38 -10.73
CA ILE A 236 8.59 0.32 -9.44
C ILE A 236 8.85 1.81 -9.74
N THR A 237 7.90 2.66 -9.38
CA THR A 237 7.93 4.09 -9.66
C THR A 237 8.67 4.86 -8.59
N ILE A 238 8.44 4.53 -7.32
CA ILE A 238 9.03 5.23 -6.17
C ILE A 238 9.59 4.20 -5.20
N VAL A 239 10.80 4.47 -4.70
CA VAL A 239 11.33 3.86 -3.47
C VAL A 239 11.58 4.98 -2.48
N ALA A 240 10.91 4.95 -1.33
CA ALA A 240 11.03 5.96 -0.28
C ALA A 240 11.54 5.34 1.04
N HIS A 241 12.39 6.10 1.73
CA HIS A 241 13.12 5.68 2.92
C HIS A 241 13.40 6.90 3.85
N SER A 242 13.76 6.66 5.12
CA SER A 242 14.10 7.73 6.09
C SER A 242 15.20 8.68 5.59
N SER A 243 16.09 8.19 4.75
CA SER A 243 17.19 8.94 4.14
C SER A 243 16.81 9.74 2.88
N GLY A 244 15.60 9.56 2.34
CA GLY A 244 15.16 10.19 1.09
C GLY A 244 14.47 9.22 0.14
N LEU A 245 14.33 9.60 -1.12
CA LEU A 245 13.62 8.82 -2.13
C LEU A 245 14.34 8.76 -3.48
N VAL A 246 13.91 7.81 -4.31
CA VAL A 246 14.23 7.73 -5.74
C VAL A 246 12.96 7.48 -6.54
N HIS A 247 12.84 8.16 -7.67
CA HIS A 247 11.73 7.99 -8.61
C HIS A 247 12.24 7.53 -9.98
N CYS A 248 11.47 6.70 -10.69
CA CYS A 248 11.80 6.25 -12.05
C CYS A 248 11.95 7.40 -13.07
N LEU A 249 11.12 8.45 -13.01
CA LEU A 249 11.09 9.56 -13.98
C LEU A 249 12.11 10.67 -13.68
N TYR A 250 12.26 11.07 -12.42
CA TYR A 250 13.13 12.20 -12.07
C TYR A 250 14.60 11.82 -12.14
N LYS A 251 15.44 12.74 -12.61
CA LYS A 251 16.90 12.52 -12.71
C LYS A 251 17.60 12.56 -11.36
N ASP A 252 17.03 13.28 -10.41
CA ASP A 252 17.60 13.48 -9.09
C ASP A 252 17.02 12.47 -8.10
N ALA A 253 17.84 12.03 -7.16
CA ALA A 253 17.47 11.15 -6.07
C ALA A 253 18.02 11.71 -4.76
N THR A 254 17.19 11.74 -3.71
CA THR A 254 17.58 12.25 -2.40
C THR A 254 17.98 11.15 -1.42
N ILE A 255 17.58 9.90 -1.71
CA ILE A 255 17.97 8.73 -0.93
C ILE A 255 19.50 8.59 -0.92
N ASP A 256 20.08 8.19 0.21
CA ASP A 256 21.50 7.85 0.25
C ASP A 256 21.79 6.67 -0.70
N LYS A 257 22.79 6.83 -1.57
CA LYS A 257 23.13 5.83 -2.59
C LYS A 257 23.47 4.47 -1.98
N LYS A 258 24.23 4.43 -0.87
CA LYS A 258 24.61 3.16 -0.22
C LYS A 258 23.40 2.47 0.38
N ILE A 259 22.44 3.24 0.90
CA ILE A 259 21.17 2.71 1.39
C ILE A 259 20.35 2.14 0.22
N TYR A 260 20.29 2.83 -0.92
CA TYR A 260 19.60 2.31 -2.11
C TYR A 260 20.25 1.02 -2.66
N ASP A 261 21.58 0.97 -2.69
CA ASP A 261 22.35 -0.22 -3.08
C ASP A 261 22.09 -1.38 -2.09
N LYS A 262 22.07 -1.11 -0.78
CA LYS A 262 21.72 -2.09 0.27
C LYS A 262 20.31 -2.63 0.05
N PHE A 263 19.34 -1.74 -0.13
CA PHE A 263 17.95 -2.11 -0.41
C PHE A 263 17.84 -3.01 -1.65
N THR A 264 18.48 -2.63 -2.74
CA THR A 264 18.48 -3.40 -4.00
C THR A 264 19.03 -4.81 -3.78
N SER A 265 20.14 -4.94 -3.04
CA SER A 265 20.71 -6.24 -2.67
C SER A 265 19.75 -7.06 -1.81
N LYS A 266 19.19 -6.46 -0.75
CA LYS A 266 18.29 -7.15 0.20
C LYS A 266 16.98 -7.59 -0.44
N LEU A 267 16.38 -6.73 -1.27
CA LEU A 267 15.20 -7.09 -2.05
C LEU A 267 15.54 -8.18 -3.07
N GLY A 268 16.67 -8.07 -3.75
CA GLY A 268 17.18 -9.11 -4.65
C GLY A 268 17.30 -10.45 -3.93
N ASP A 269 17.93 -10.49 -2.75
CA ASP A 269 18.05 -11.68 -1.93
C ASP A 269 16.68 -12.23 -1.52
N PHE A 270 15.73 -11.38 -1.10
CA PHE A 270 14.36 -11.79 -0.79
C PHE A 270 13.67 -12.44 -2.00
N LEU A 271 13.85 -11.87 -3.19
CA LEU A 271 13.26 -12.30 -4.47
C LEU A 271 13.99 -13.48 -5.12
N ASN A 272 14.91 -14.11 -4.38
CA ASN A 272 15.67 -15.27 -4.79
C ASN A 272 15.53 -16.41 -3.79
N PHE A 273 15.09 -17.58 -4.26
CA PHE A 273 14.98 -18.77 -3.42
C PHE A 273 15.92 -19.88 -3.91
N PRO A 274 16.59 -20.62 -3.00
CA PRO A 274 17.45 -21.73 -3.41
C PRO A 274 16.66 -22.87 -4.04
N LEU A 275 17.30 -23.59 -4.98
CA LEU A 275 16.75 -24.82 -5.54
C LEU A 275 16.87 -25.95 -4.50
N GLU A 276 15.74 -26.30 -3.89
CA GLU A 276 15.63 -27.30 -2.84
C GLU A 276 14.31 -28.07 -2.98
N ALA A 277 14.17 -29.20 -2.28
CA ALA A 277 12.96 -30.01 -2.34
C ALA A 277 11.67 -29.23 -2.00
N ILE A 278 11.75 -28.31 -1.02
CA ILE A 278 10.61 -27.47 -0.62
C ILE A 278 10.21 -26.46 -1.69
N SER A 279 11.18 -25.95 -2.46
CA SER A 279 10.93 -24.94 -3.48
C SER A 279 10.43 -25.56 -4.79
N ILE A 280 10.85 -26.80 -5.09
CA ILE A 280 10.23 -27.63 -6.15
C ILE A 280 8.79 -27.97 -5.78
N ALA A 281 8.53 -28.37 -4.53
CA ALA A 281 7.16 -28.59 -4.07
C ALA A 281 6.32 -27.31 -4.20
N GLY A 282 6.89 -26.15 -3.86
CA GLY A 282 6.30 -24.83 -4.13
C GLY A 282 5.93 -24.65 -5.60
N PHE A 283 6.89 -24.84 -6.51
CA PHE A 283 6.65 -24.72 -7.95
C PHE A 283 5.54 -25.67 -8.43
N LEU A 284 5.56 -26.93 -8.00
CA LEU A 284 4.57 -27.93 -8.39
C LEU A 284 3.16 -27.63 -7.85
N ARG A 285 3.01 -26.88 -6.75
CA ARG A 285 1.70 -26.38 -6.28
C ARG A 285 1.11 -25.36 -7.24
N SER A 286 1.92 -24.48 -7.83
CA SER A 286 1.43 -23.53 -8.83
C SER A 286 1.31 -24.14 -10.23
N SER A 287 2.15 -25.12 -10.55
CA SER A 287 2.31 -25.67 -11.90
C SER A 287 1.82 -27.12 -12.00
N HIS A 288 0.53 -27.32 -11.74
CA HIS A 288 -0.15 -28.62 -11.65
C HIS A 288 0.13 -29.59 -12.82
N ASN A 289 0.30 -29.05 -14.04
CA ASN A 289 0.57 -29.84 -15.25
C ASN A 289 1.85 -30.69 -15.16
N TYR A 290 2.79 -30.33 -14.28
CA TYR A 290 4.03 -31.08 -14.07
C TYR A 290 3.95 -32.16 -12.98
N GLN A 291 2.92 -32.15 -12.13
CA GLN A 291 2.80 -33.12 -11.02
C GLN A 291 2.81 -34.58 -11.54
N LYS A 292 2.22 -34.83 -12.72
CA LYS A 292 2.21 -36.14 -13.37
C LYS A 292 3.59 -36.78 -13.63
N TYR A 293 4.67 -36.02 -13.55
CA TYR A 293 6.03 -36.51 -13.74
C TYR A 293 6.75 -36.85 -12.43
N PHE A 294 6.12 -36.59 -11.27
CA PHE A 294 6.74 -36.78 -9.95
C PHE A 294 6.00 -37.85 -9.13
N GLN A 295 6.75 -38.46 -8.21
CA GLN A 295 6.25 -39.37 -7.18
C GLN A 295 7.04 -39.20 -5.88
N PHE A 296 6.41 -39.52 -4.75
CA PHE A 296 7.00 -39.46 -3.41
C PHE A 296 7.13 -40.86 -2.83
N CYS A 297 8.12 -41.07 -1.97
CA CYS A 297 8.46 -42.36 -1.37
C CYS A 297 8.32 -42.30 0.15
N ARG A 298 7.79 -43.36 0.76
CA ARG A 298 7.85 -43.62 2.21
C ARG A 298 8.39 -45.02 2.49
N ASP A 299 9.04 -45.21 3.63
CA ASP A 299 9.38 -46.55 4.13
C ASP A 299 8.21 -47.09 4.97
N CYS A 300 7.70 -48.27 4.61
CA CYS A 300 6.73 -49.00 5.40
C CYS A 300 7.30 -50.38 5.73
N ARG A 301 7.82 -50.54 6.96
CA ARG A 301 8.38 -51.81 7.48
C ARG A 301 9.52 -52.36 6.59
N GLY A 302 10.37 -51.49 6.07
CA GLY A 302 11.48 -51.86 5.19
C GLY A 302 11.08 -52.10 3.73
N VAL A 303 9.83 -51.80 3.36
CA VAL A 303 9.34 -51.81 1.97
C VAL A 303 9.08 -50.38 1.54
N ALA A 304 9.72 -49.96 0.45
CA ALA A 304 9.46 -48.66 -0.16
C ALA A 304 8.07 -48.63 -0.79
N GLN A 305 7.29 -47.60 -0.47
CA GLN A 305 5.98 -47.36 -1.04
C GLN A 305 5.94 -45.99 -1.73
N PHE A 306 5.24 -45.92 -2.85
CA PHE A 306 5.22 -44.75 -3.73
C PHE A 306 3.82 -44.20 -3.90
N VAL A 307 3.69 -42.87 -3.88
CA VAL A 307 2.45 -42.14 -4.18
C VAL A 307 2.70 -41.14 -5.30
N LYS A 308 1.76 -41.01 -6.23
CA LYS A 308 1.83 -40.03 -7.32
C LYS A 308 1.75 -38.61 -6.75
N ALA A 309 2.50 -37.67 -7.31
CA ALA A 309 2.52 -36.30 -6.77
C ALA A 309 1.14 -35.63 -6.81
N GLU A 310 0.36 -35.78 -7.88
CA GLU A 310 -0.97 -35.18 -7.98
C GLU A 310 -1.95 -35.69 -6.92
N ILE A 311 -1.77 -36.95 -6.46
CA ILE A 311 -2.55 -37.50 -5.35
C ILE A 311 -2.08 -36.87 -4.04
N LEU A 312 -0.77 -36.83 -3.78
CA LEU A 312 -0.26 -36.24 -2.54
C LEU A 312 -0.58 -34.74 -2.40
N PHE A 313 -0.55 -33.98 -3.50
CA PHE A 313 -0.97 -32.57 -3.53
C PHE A 313 -2.48 -32.40 -3.28
N HIS A 314 -3.30 -33.38 -3.68
CA HIS A 314 -4.72 -33.38 -3.32
C HIS A 314 -4.92 -33.53 -1.81
N TYR A 315 -4.22 -34.48 -1.16
CA TYR A 315 -4.22 -34.61 0.31
C TYR A 315 -3.69 -33.34 1.00
N GLU A 316 -2.61 -32.74 0.49
CA GLU A 316 -2.06 -31.49 1.04
C GLU A 316 -3.11 -30.36 1.05
N HIS A 317 -3.96 -30.29 0.01
CA HIS A 317 -4.98 -29.25 -0.10
C HIS A 317 -6.02 -29.32 1.03
N GLU A 318 -6.30 -30.52 1.54
CA GLU A 318 -7.29 -30.77 2.61
C GLU A 318 -6.64 -30.90 4.01
N SER A 319 -5.31 -30.84 4.08
CA SER A 319 -4.52 -31.06 5.29
C SER A 319 -3.95 -29.77 5.90
N ASN A 320 -3.58 -29.85 7.17
CA ASN A 320 -2.73 -28.85 7.83
C ASN A 320 -1.23 -29.11 7.62
N PHE A 321 -0.86 -30.22 6.98
CA PHE A 321 0.52 -30.63 6.74
C PHE A 321 0.93 -30.35 5.29
N ARG A 322 2.24 -30.18 5.06
CA ARG A 322 2.76 -29.83 3.74
C ARG A 322 3.84 -30.77 3.22
N ILE A 323 3.88 -30.86 1.90
CA ILE A 323 4.89 -31.57 1.14
C ILE A 323 6.24 -30.86 1.29
N CYS A 324 7.28 -31.66 1.58
CA CYS A 324 8.67 -31.23 1.71
C CYS A 324 8.95 -30.20 2.82
N ASP A 325 8.07 -30.05 3.81
CA ASP A 325 8.34 -29.28 5.03
C ASP A 325 8.49 -30.20 6.26
N SER A 326 8.61 -29.60 7.45
CA SER A 326 8.77 -30.34 8.72
C SER A 326 7.59 -31.27 9.10
N THR A 327 6.45 -31.15 8.40
CA THR A 327 5.23 -31.92 8.63
C THR A 327 4.96 -32.96 7.56
N HIS A 328 5.84 -33.10 6.56
CA HIS A 328 5.68 -34.02 5.43
C HIS A 328 5.36 -35.47 5.85
N GLU A 329 6.05 -36.00 6.85
CA GLU A 329 5.80 -37.35 7.35
C GLU A 329 4.38 -37.54 7.88
N LYS A 330 3.80 -36.49 8.50
CA LYS A 330 2.41 -36.54 8.96
C LYS A 330 1.44 -36.51 7.79
N LEU A 331 1.73 -35.74 6.73
CA LEU A 331 0.93 -35.78 5.52
C LEU A 331 0.91 -37.19 4.91
N LEU A 332 2.06 -37.87 4.85
CA LEU A 332 2.16 -39.24 4.33
C LEU A 332 1.36 -40.26 5.16
N THR A 333 1.05 -39.96 6.43
CA THR A 333 0.17 -40.81 7.27
C THR A 333 -1.32 -40.57 7.02
N GLU A 334 -1.71 -39.46 6.38
CA GLU A 334 -3.11 -39.17 6.03
C GLU A 334 -3.53 -39.77 4.69
N VAL A 335 -2.56 -40.19 3.86
CA VAL A 335 -2.81 -40.83 2.56
C VAL A 335 -3.31 -42.25 2.76
N ASP A 336 -4.40 -42.61 2.08
CA ASP A 336 -4.98 -43.96 2.11
C ASP A 336 -3.97 -45.02 1.62
N GLU A 337 -3.99 -46.21 2.20
CA GLU A 337 -3.12 -47.32 1.79
C GLU A 337 -3.34 -47.72 0.33
N GLU A 338 -4.56 -47.57 -0.20
CA GLU A 338 -4.90 -47.90 -1.60
C GLU A 338 -4.24 -46.96 -2.62
N ASP A 339 -3.85 -45.75 -2.21
CA ASP A 339 -3.16 -44.78 -3.07
C ASP A 339 -1.65 -45.04 -3.17
N PHE A 340 -1.12 -45.94 -2.33
CA PHE A 340 0.28 -46.36 -2.38
C PHE A 340 0.50 -47.56 -3.29
N SER A 341 1.65 -47.56 -3.96
CA SER A 341 2.16 -48.69 -4.73
C SER A 341 3.48 -49.18 -4.13
N ASN A 342 3.68 -50.50 -4.08
CA ASN A 342 4.97 -51.10 -3.69
C ASN A 342 6.00 -51.10 -4.82
N THR A 343 5.65 -50.56 -6.00
CA THR A 343 6.54 -50.39 -7.15
C THR A 343 6.48 -48.96 -7.68
N GLU A 344 7.60 -48.46 -8.18
CA GLU A 344 7.66 -47.13 -8.79
C GLU A 344 6.70 -47.02 -9.98
N TYR A 345 6.05 -45.88 -10.09
CA TYR A 345 5.20 -45.58 -11.24
C TYR A 345 6.07 -45.25 -12.46
N PRO A 346 5.89 -45.92 -13.62
CA PRO A 346 6.67 -45.66 -14.82
C PRO A 346 6.58 -44.21 -15.29
N GLY A 347 7.69 -43.67 -15.80
CA GLY A 347 7.75 -42.31 -16.36
C GLY A 347 7.70 -41.19 -15.31
N ARG A 348 7.98 -41.50 -14.03
CA ARG A 348 7.99 -40.51 -12.94
C ARG A 348 9.30 -40.51 -12.17
N ILE A 349 9.87 -39.33 -11.96
CA ILE A 349 11.03 -39.18 -11.10
C ILE A 349 10.61 -39.18 -9.63
N ARG A 350 11.40 -39.87 -8.78
CA ARG A 350 11.17 -39.80 -7.35
C ARG A 350 11.77 -38.53 -6.75
N CYS A 351 11.01 -37.85 -5.89
CA CYS A 351 11.47 -36.60 -5.27
C CYS A 351 12.71 -36.79 -4.37
N ASP A 352 12.85 -37.94 -3.70
CA ASP A 352 14.04 -38.29 -2.91
C ASP A 352 15.28 -38.49 -3.79
N GLN A 353 15.16 -39.18 -4.92
CA GLN A 353 16.22 -39.37 -5.89
C GLN A 353 16.68 -38.03 -6.47
N PHE A 354 15.73 -37.16 -6.83
CA PHE A 354 16.05 -35.83 -7.33
C PHE A 354 16.75 -34.99 -6.25
N LYS A 355 16.32 -35.09 -4.99
CA LYS A 355 16.98 -34.45 -3.84
C LYS A 355 18.41 -34.94 -3.65
N GLU A 356 18.66 -36.24 -3.76
CA GLU A 356 20.02 -36.79 -3.70
C GLU A 356 20.90 -36.27 -4.84
N TYR A 357 20.36 -36.20 -6.06
CA TYR A 357 21.07 -35.65 -7.21
C TYR A 357 21.50 -34.20 -6.95
N MET A 358 20.55 -33.36 -6.51
CA MET A 358 20.84 -31.97 -6.15
C MET A 358 21.88 -31.85 -5.03
N GLY A 359 21.88 -32.76 -4.05
CA GLY A 359 22.86 -32.76 -2.96
C GLY A 359 24.29 -33.13 -3.40
N LYS A 360 24.42 -34.07 -4.34
CA LYS A 360 25.71 -34.59 -4.85
C LYS A 360 26.34 -33.71 -5.93
N GLN A 361 25.56 -33.33 -6.94
CA GLN A 361 26.06 -32.58 -8.11
C GLN A 361 25.93 -31.06 -7.94
N ARG A 362 24.94 -30.60 -7.16
CA ARG A 362 24.67 -29.17 -6.86
C ARG A 362 24.68 -28.27 -8.12
N PRO A 363 23.93 -28.62 -9.18
CA PRO A 363 23.83 -27.76 -10.34
C PRO A 363 23.23 -26.40 -9.95
N ASP A 364 23.84 -25.32 -10.43
CA ASP A 364 23.32 -23.97 -10.19
C ASP A 364 22.33 -23.58 -11.29
N ILE A 365 21.03 -23.59 -10.95
CA ILE A 365 19.93 -23.20 -11.85
C ILE A 365 20.05 -21.74 -12.36
N ARG A 366 20.85 -20.90 -11.70
CA ARG A 366 21.10 -19.53 -12.15
C ARG A 366 22.04 -19.47 -13.35
N THR A 367 22.85 -20.50 -13.54
CA THR A 367 23.77 -20.60 -14.69
C THR A 367 23.12 -21.35 -15.85
N GLU A 368 23.48 -20.97 -17.08
CA GLU A 368 23.02 -21.70 -18.27
C GLU A 368 23.50 -23.17 -18.26
N ALA A 369 24.73 -23.41 -17.79
CA ALA A 369 25.29 -24.75 -17.67
C ALA A 369 24.49 -25.62 -16.70
N GLY A 370 24.17 -25.11 -15.50
CA GLY A 370 23.36 -25.83 -14.52
C GLY A 370 21.94 -26.08 -15.01
N ARG A 371 21.32 -25.14 -15.73
CA ARG A 371 20.00 -25.37 -16.37
C ARG A 371 20.04 -26.49 -17.41
N LYS A 372 21.05 -26.52 -18.28
CA LYS A 372 21.22 -27.60 -19.28
C LYS A 372 21.46 -28.96 -18.63
N GLU A 373 22.26 -29.00 -17.56
CA GLU A 373 22.49 -30.22 -16.80
C GLU A 373 21.20 -30.75 -16.16
N LEU A 374 20.44 -29.89 -15.49
CA LEU A 374 19.15 -30.23 -14.90
C LEU A 374 18.14 -30.71 -15.94
N ALA A 375 18.04 -30.02 -17.09
CA ALA A 375 17.16 -30.40 -18.18
C ALA A 375 17.53 -31.77 -18.75
N LYS A 376 18.84 -32.07 -18.89
CA LYS A 376 19.32 -33.37 -19.35
C LYS A 376 18.85 -34.50 -18.43
N VAL A 377 18.96 -34.31 -17.11
CA VAL A 377 18.55 -35.31 -16.09
C VAL A 377 17.04 -35.55 -16.12
N LEU A 378 16.25 -34.50 -16.34
CA LEU A 378 14.79 -34.59 -16.35
C LEU A 378 14.22 -35.02 -17.71
N SER A 379 15.01 -35.03 -18.78
CA SER A 379 14.54 -35.34 -20.14
C SER A 379 14.02 -36.77 -20.31
N GLU A 380 14.46 -37.69 -19.45
CA GLU A 380 13.94 -39.08 -19.40
C GLU A 380 12.49 -39.16 -18.89
N TYR A 381 12.02 -38.14 -18.16
CA TYR A 381 10.70 -38.12 -17.53
C TYR A 381 9.78 -37.04 -18.13
N ILE A 382 10.34 -35.89 -18.47
CA ILE A 382 9.63 -34.68 -18.91
C ILE A 382 10.03 -34.38 -20.36
N GLY A 383 9.09 -34.55 -21.29
CA GLY A 383 9.35 -34.30 -22.72
C GLY A 383 9.78 -32.85 -23.04
N GLU A 384 9.28 -31.87 -22.30
CA GLU A 384 9.68 -30.46 -22.39
C GLU A 384 10.58 -30.04 -21.20
N ALA A 385 11.62 -30.82 -20.88
CA ALA A 385 12.47 -30.59 -19.70
C ALA A 385 13.12 -29.20 -19.65
N GLU A 386 13.56 -28.65 -20.79
CA GLU A 386 14.13 -27.28 -20.85
C GLU A 386 13.10 -26.22 -20.43
N LYS A 387 11.85 -26.36 -20.90
CA LYS A 387 10.76 -25.46 -20.53
C LYS A 387 10.45 -25.57 -19.03
N PHE A 388 10.37 -26.80 -18.50
CA PHE A 388 10.19 -27.02 -17.06
C PHE A 388 11.29 -26.31 -16.23
N ILE A 389 12.55 -26.42 -16.64
CA ILE A 389 13.67 -25.79 -15.92
C ILE A 389 13.64 -24.27 -16.04
N ASN A 390 13.24 -23.71 -17.18
CA ASN A 390 13.08 -22.26 -17.33
C ASN A 390 11.92 -21.73 -16.46
N GLU A 391 10.77 -22.41 -16.44
CA GLU A 391 9.65 -22.04 -15.57
C GLU A 391 9.99 -22.18 -14.07
N LEU A 392 10.76 -23.21 -13.70
CA LEU A 392 11.28 -23.36 -12.34
C LEU A 392 12.27 -22.26 -11.97
N TYR A 393 13.16 -21.87 -12.90
CA TYR A 393 14.06 -20.74 -12.71
C TYR A 393 13.26 -19.44 -12.48
N ASP A 394 12.28 -19.15 -13.33
CA ASP A 394 11.42 -17.96 -13.20
C ASP A 394 10.59 -17.99 -11.90
N PHE A 395 10.23 -19.18 -11.42
CA PHE A 395 9.58 -19.33 -10.12
C PHE A 395 10.52 -18.94 -8.97
N LEU A 396 11.76 -19.41 -8.99
CA LEU A 396 12.76 -19.20 -7.92
C LEU A 396 13.48 -17.84 -7.99
N HIS A 397 13.43 -17.17 -9.12
CA HIS A 397 14.12 -15.91 -9.38
C HIS A 397 13.15 -14.86 -9.92
N ILE A 398 12.98 -13.77 -9.18
CA ILE A 398 12.22 -12.60 -9.61
C ILE A 398 13.17 -11.42 -9.76
N GLU A 399 13.20 -10.84 -10.95
CA GLU A 399 13.96 -9.62 -11.23
C GLU A 399 12.99 -8.42 -11.26
N PRO A 400 13.00 -7.55 -10.22
CA PRO A 400 12.11 -6.39 -10.18
C PRO A 400 12.62 -5.27 -11.08
N LYS A 401 11.68 -4.54 -11.72
CA LYS A 401 11.99 -3.32 -12.49
C LYS A 401 12.13 -2.13 -11.54
N LEU A 402 13.29 -1.98 -10.92
CA LEU A 402 13.60 -0.88 -10.00
C LEU A 402 13.82 0.46 -10.72
N PRO A 403 13.64 1.61 -10.05
CA PRO A 403 14.19 2.88 -10.55
C PRO A 403 15.68 2.75 -10.86
N ALA A 404 16.13 3.35 -11.96
CA ALA A 404 17.54 3.29 -12.35
C ALA A 404 18.45 3.77 -11.21
N GLY A 405 19.54 3.03 -10.95
CA GLY A 405 20.53 3.39 -9.92
C GLY A 405 21.46 4.53 -10.34
N GLU A 406 21.58 4.80 -11.63
CA GLU A 406 22.32 5.96 -12.17
C GLU A 406 21.42 7.21 -12.12
N LYS A 407 21.58 8.00 -11.05
CA LYS A 407 20.83 9.24 -10.76
C LYS A 407 21.78 10.31 -10.26
N ASN A 408 21.33 11.56 -10.27
CA ASN A 408 22.02 12.63 -9.56
C ASN A 408 21.66 12.56 -8.07
N TYR A 409 22.54 11.98 -7.27
CA TYR A 409 22.30 11.86 -5.82
C TYR A 409 22.59 13.19 -5.12
N THR A 410 21.53 13.82 -4.61
CA THR A 410 21.59 15.08 -3.87
C THR A 410 21.28 14.84 -2.40
N PRO A 411 22.27 14.95 -1.49
CA PRO A 411 22.04 14.71 -0.07
C PRO A 411 20.94 15.63 0.47
N SER A 412 19.92 15.04 1.11
CA SER A 412 18.93 15.75 1.91
C SER A 412 19.20 15.49 3.39
N GLU A 413 18.81 16.42 4.28
CA GLU A 413 18.87 16.19 5.72
C GLU A 413 17.97 14.97 6.04
N PRO A 414 18.50 13.82 6.48
CA PRO A 414 17.70 12.61 6.62
C PRO A 414 16.83 12.70 7.87
N ILE A 415 15.75 11.94 7.90
CA ILE A 415 14.84 11.86 9.05
C ILE A 415 15.43 10.88 10.07
N LYS A 416 15.89 11.39 11.21
CA LYS A 416 16.54 10.61 12.27
C LYS A 416 15.65 10.49 13.50
N ILE A 417 14.60 9.69 13.39
CA ILE A 417 13.75 9.32 14.53
C ILE A 417 13.92 7.84 14.87
N THR A 418 13.87 7.52 16.15
CA THR A 418 14.10 6.16 16.67
C THR A 418 12.88 5.67 17.45
N ALA A 419 12.71 4.34 17.52
CA ALA A 419 11.48 3.75 18.06
C ALA A 419 11.34 3.90 19.60
N ASP A 420 12.42 4.27 20.28
CA ASP A 420 12.47 4.60 21.71
C ASP A 420 12.02 6.03 22.03
N MET A 421 12.00 6.93 21.04
CA MET A 421 11.45 8.28 21.20
C MET A 421 9.95 8.21 21.50
N SER A 422 9.49 9.11 22.36
CA SER A 422 8.07 9.40 22.52
C SER A 422 7.48 10.09 21.28
N ARG A 423 6.15 10.08 21.18
CA ARG A 423 5.43 10.76 20.10
C ARG A 423 5.75 12.25 20.07
N GLU A 424 5.81 12.88 21.25
CA GLU A 424 6.08 14.29 21.43
C GLU A 424 7.52 14.64 21.01
N GLU A 425 8.51 13.84 21.42
CA GLU A 425 9.91 14.02 20.97
C GLU A 425 10.06 13.89 19.45
N ILE A 426 9.31 12.97 18.83
CA ILE A 426 9.28 12.81 17.36
C ILE A 426 8.71 14.07 16.70
N ILE A 427 7.57 14.57 17.18
CA ILE A 427 6.94 15.78 16.64
C ILE A 427 7.89 16.97 16.77
N ASP A 428 8.49 17.17 17.95
CA ASP A 428 9.43 18.27 18.20
C ASP A 428 10.65 18.20 17.28
N TYR A 429 11.22 17.00 17.10
CA TYR A 429 12.31 16.79 16.16
C TYR A 429 11.90 17.13 14.72
N LEU A 430 10.79 16.57 14.24
CA LEU A 430 10.29 16.81 12.88
C LEU A 430 10.01 18.30 12.65
N GLN A 431 9.42 18.98 13.64
CA GLN A 431 9.17 20.43 13.62
C GLN A 431 10.49 21.21 13.45
N SER A 432 11.55 20.79 14.14
CA SER A 432 12.86 21.47 14.09
C SER A 432 13.55 21.40 12.72
N ILE A 433 13.22 20.40 11.89
CA ILE A 433 13.85 20.17 10.58
C ILE A 433 13.00 20.60 9.39
N ARG A 434 11.77 21.11 9.60
CA ARG A 434 10.85 21.50 8.52
C ARG A 434 11.49 22.46 7.50
N GLY A 435 12.30 23.41 7.95
CA GLY A 435 13.01 24.36 7.08
C GLY A 435 14.19 23.75 6.29
N LYS A 436 14.55 22.49 6.55
CA LYS A 436 15.69 21.77 5.94
C LYS A 436 15.28 20.48 5.22
N ASN A 437 14.08 19.98 5.49
CA ASN A 437 13.55 18.75 4.90
C ASN A 437 12.08 18.95 4.50
N THR A 438 11.82 18.98 3.20
CA THR A 438 10.49 19.17 2.62
C THR A 438 9.51 18.06 2.99
N THR A 439 9.95 16.80 3.07
CA THR A 439 9.13 15.67 3.51
C THR A 439 8.65 15.86 4.95
N ALA A 440 9.53 16.32 5.84
CA ALA A 440 9.15 16.63 7.21
C ALA A 440 8.13 17.79 7.26
N ASP A 441 8.29 18.84 6.45
CA ASP A 441 7.31 19.94 6.39
C ASP A 441 5.96 19.46 5.86
N LEU A 442 5.93 18.77 4.72
CA LEU A 442 4.71 18.21 4.12
C LEU A 442 3.98 17.24 5.06
N ALA A 443 4.70 16.55 5.95
CA ALA A 443 4.08 15.69 6.95
C ALA A 443 3.17 16.45 7.92
N PHE A 444 3.49 17.71 8.27
CA PHE A 444 2.61 18.54 9.12
C PHE A 444 1.32 18.95 8.39
N TYR A 445 1.40 19.18 7.07
CA TYR A 445 0.21 19.43 6.24
C TYR A 445 -0.64 18.16 6.12
N ALA A 446 -0.03 17.00 5.84
CA ALA A 446 -0.74 15.72 5.81
C ALA A 446 -1.35 15.32 7.16
N TYR A 447 -0.62 15.58 8.26
CA TYR A 447 -1.10 15.41 9.63
C TYR A 447 -2.17 16.42 10.03
N ARG A 448 -2.29 17.51 9.28
CA ARG A 448 -3.27 18.60 9.47
C ARG A 448 -3.04 19.41 10.74
N ASP A 449 -1.78 19.69 11.05
CA ASP A 449 -1.46 20.64 12.10
C ASP A 449 -1.76 22.07 11.65
N MET A 450 -3.03 22.46 11.80
CA MET A 450 -3.52 23.77 11.39
C MET A 450 -3.07 24.90 12.32
N GLU A 451 -2.41 24.59 13.44
CA GLU A 451 -1.85 25.62 14.32
C GLU A 451 -0.53 26.16 13.77
N SER A 452 0.31 25.27 13.22
CA SER A 452 1.62 25.66 12.71
C SER A 452 1.67 25.85 11.18
N CYS A 453 0.71 25.31 10.44
CA CYS A 453 0.70 25.35 8.97
C CYS A 453 -0.05 26.55 8.39
N ASP A 454 0.33 26.92 7.17
CA ASP A 454 -0.46 27.82 6.34
C ASP A 454 -1.78 27.14 5.94
N TRP A 455 -2.90 27.85 6.06
CA TRP A 455 -4.24 27.33 5.73
C TRP A 455 -4.56 27.43 4.24
N ARG A 456 -3.85 28.26 3.46
CA ARG A 456 -4.13 28.43 2.02
C ARG A 456 -4.12 27.11 1.24
N PRO A 457 -3.14 26.20 1.45
CA PRO A 457 -3.14 24.93 0.73
C PRO A 457 -4.31 24.02 1.15
N PHE A 458 -4.74 24.06 2.43
CA PHE A 458 -5.93 23.35 2.90
C PHE A 458 -7.20 23.86 2.22
N VAL A 459 -7.37 25.18 2.15
CA VAL A 459 -8.55 25.80 1.52
C VAL A 459 -8.56 25.49 0.01
N LYS A 460 -7.41 25.58 -0.66
CA LYS A 460 -7.29 25.20 -2.08
C LYS A 460 -7.76 23.76 -2.32
N SER A 461 -7.27 22.79 -1.54
CA SER A 461 -7.69 21.40 -1.70
C SER A 461 -9.17 21.19 -1.34
N ALA A 462 -9.68 21.88 -0.33
CA ALA A 462 -11.07 21.80 0.07
C ALA A 462 -12.03 22.24 -1.04
N ILE A 463 -11.71 23.34 -1.73
CA ILE A 463 -12.58 23.93 -2.75
C ILE A 463 -12.41 23.26 -4.11
N GLU A 464 -11.19 22.90 -4.51
CA GLU A 464 -10.94 22.37 -5.85
C GLU A 464 -11.11 20.86 -5.96
N ARG A 465 -10.91 20.12 -4.86
CA ARG A 465 -10.76 18.67 -4.86
C ARG A 465 -11.73 17.98 -3.92
N SER A 466 -12.92 18.52 -3.69
CA SER A 466 -13.94 17.87 -2.86
C SER A 466 -15.25 17.56 -3.61
N PRO A 467 -15.24 16.62 -4.58
CA PRO A 467 -16.40 16.31 -5.40
C PRO A 467 -17.55 15.59 -4.66
N VAL A 468 -17.27 14.84 -3.59
CA VAL A 468 -18.31 14.05 -2.90
C VAL A 468 -19.33 14.95 -2.22
N SER A 469 -18.84 15.98 -1.51
CA SER A 469 -19.73 16.96 -0.86
C SER A 469 -20.63 17.69 -1.85
N ILE A 470 -20.15 17.95 -3.07
CA ILE A 470 -20.94 18.54 -4.16
C ILE A 470 -22.01 17.57 -4.65
N GLU A 471 -21.63 16.32 -4.94
CA GLU A 471 -22.54 15.31 -5.47
C GLU A 471 -23.67 15.00 -4.46
N MET A 472 -23.34 14.86 -3.17
CA MET A 472 -24.34 14.63 -2.11
C MET A 472 -25.28 15.81 -1.90
N ALA A 473 -24.85 17.02 -2.28
CA ALA A 473 -25.63 18.23 -2.19
C ALA A 473 -26.42 18.57 -3.46
N LYS A 474 -26.26 17.84 -4.58
CA LYS A 474 -26.76 18.25 -5.90
C LYS A 474 -28.26 18.56 -5.95
N ASP A 475 -29.07 17.80 -5.21
CA ASP A 475 -30.54 17.90 -5.20
C ASP A 475 -31.08 18.77 -4.04
N LYS A 476 -30.20 19.42 -3.27
CA LYS A 476 -30.56 20.23 -2.09
C LYS A 476 -30.55 21.73 -2.42
N THR A 477 -31.46 22.52 -1.87
CA THR A 477 -31.28 23.98 -1.81
C THR A 477 -30.12 24.34 -0.87
N ILE A 478 -29.63 25.58 -0.90
CA ILE A 478 -28.56 26.00 0.03
C ILE A 478 -29.01 25.86 1.49
N GLU A 479 -30.25 26.22 1.78
CA GLU A 479 -30.84 26.05 3.12
C GLU A 479 -30.90 24.57 3.53
N GLN A 480 -31.27 23.68 2.60
CA GLN A 480 -31.24 22.23 2.86
C GLN A 480 -29.82 21.69 3.04
N CYS A 481 -28.82 22.24 2.35
CA CYS A 481 -27.41 21.91 2.58
C CYS A 481 -26.96 22.34 3.99
N TYR A 482 -27.34 23.54 4.39
CA TYR A 482 -27.02 24.06 5.72
C TYR A 482 -27.65 23.22 6.83
N GLU A 483 -28.95 22.92 6.75
CA GLU A 483 -29.62 22.05 7.74
C GLU A 483 -29.01 20.64 7.73
N TRP A 484 -28.71 20.06 6.56
CA TRP A 484 -28.02 18.77 6.47
C TRP A 484 -26.68 18.75 7.21
N LEU A 485 -25.86 19.79 7.07
CA LEU A 485 -24.57 19.91 7.77
C LEU A 485 -24.77 20.18 9.27
N LYS A 486 -25.80 20.93 9.64
CA LYS A 486 -26.12 21.25 11.03
C LYS A 486 -26.60 20.02 11.80
N ASP A 487 -27.38 19.16 11.15
CA ASP A 487 -27.92 17.91 11.72
C ASP A 487 -26.84 16.84 11.99
N MET A 488 -25.67 16.96 11.36
CA MET A 488 -24.55 16.04 11.64
C MET A 488 -23.99 16.27 13.05
N PRO A 489 -23.51 15.20 13.73
CA PRO A 489 -22.76 15.34 14.98
C PRO A 489 -21.63 16.37 14.86
N ASN A 490 -21.50 17.24 15.86
CA ASN A 490 -20.45 18.26 15.92
C ASN A 490 -19.12 17.68 16.43
N GLU A 491 -18.66 16.62 15.75
CA GLU A 491 -17.50 15.84 16.14
C GLU A 491 -16.62 15.59 14.91
N SER A 492 -15.44 16.20 14.91
CA SER A 492 -14.42 15.94 13.89
C SER A 492 -13.86 14.52 14.00
N ILE A 493 -13.44 13.96 12.86
CA ILE A 493 -12.64 12.71 12.83
C ILE A 493 -11.18 12.94 13.25
N TYR A 494 -10.76 14.21 13.34
CA TYR A 494 -9.44 14.62 13.82
C TYR A 494 -9.54 15.26 15.20
N ASP A 495 -8.61 14.94 16.10
CA ASP A 495 -8.56 15.53 17.44
C ASP A 495 -7.89 16.92 17.45
N GLY A 496 -7.95 17.59 18.60
CA GLY A 496 -7.25 18.85 18.84
C GLY A 496 -7.53 19.90 17.76
N LYS A 497 -6.48 20.60 17.33
CA LYS A 497 -6.50 21.68 16.33
C LYS A 497 -6.35 21.21 14.87
N ARG A 498 -6.72 19.96 14.60
CA ARG A 498 -6.69 19.37 13.25
C ARG A 498 -8.08 19.36 12.62
N VAL A 499 -8.18 19.44 11.29
CA VAL A 499 -9.47 19.66 10.60
C VAL A 499 -9.71 18.68 9.45
N ALA A 500 -10.96 18.24 9.29
CA ALA A 500 -11.45 17.39 8.19
C ALA A 500 -11.67 18.18 6.88
N GLN A 501 -11.45 17.53 5.75
CA GLN A 501 -11.77 18.03 4.40
C GLN A 501 -13.28 17.84 4.11
N PRO A 502 -13.89 18.63 3.21
CA PRO A 502 -15.32 18.55 2.94
C PRO A 502 -15.84 17.16 2.57
N ASP A 503 -15.08 16.41 1.77
CA ASP A 503 -15.48 15.06 1.39
C ASP A 503 -15.45 14.06 2.56
N GLU A 504 -14.60 14.29 3.56
CA GLU A 504 -14.59 13.46 4.77
C GLU A 504 -15.80 13.76 5.64
N VAL A 505 -16.15 15.05 5.78
CA VAL A 505 -17.37 15.47 6.48
C VAL A 505 -18.59 14.83 5.82
N ALA A 506 -18.67 14.92 4.49
CA ALA A 506 -19.77 14.35 3.72
C ALA A 506 -19.82 12.81 3.79
N ASN A 507 -18.68 12.14 3.65
CA ASN A 507 -18.62 10.66 3.67
C ASN A 507 -18.94 10.06 5.03
N TYR A 508 -18.38 10.63 6.10
CA TYR A 508 -18.50 10.08 7.45
C TYR A 508 -19.69 10.67 8.22
N GLY A 509 -20.34 11.69 7.66
CA GLY A 509 -21.57 12.29 8.21
C GLY A 509 -21.34 12.98 9.55
N ARG A 510 -20.15 13.54 9.77
CA ARG A 510 -19.76 14.23 11.00
C ARG A 510 -18.64 15.23 10.75
N GLY A 511 -18.60 16.28 11.55
CA GLY A 511 -17.53 17.27 11.51
C GLY A 511 -17.70 18.37 12.55
N ASP A 512 -16.61 19.04 12.89
CA ASP A 512 -16.64 20.29 13.66
C ASP A 512 -17.27 21.44 12.85
N GLY A 513 -17.74 22.49 13.52
CA GLY A 513 -18.32 23.67 12.88
C GLY A 513 -17.43 24.34 11.83
N ILE A 514 -16.10 24.35 12.00
CA ILE A 514 -15.18 24.87 10.97
C ILE A 514 -15.25 24.01 9.70
N GLU A 515 -15.26 22.69 9.87
CA GLU A 515 -15.24 21.72 8.78
C GLU A 515 -16.56 21.75 8.01
N LYS A 516 -17.68 21.84 8.73
CA LYS A 516 -19.03 22.06 8.17
C LYS A 516 -19.12 23.39 7.41
N ALA A 517 -18.58 24.47 7.97
CA ALA A 517 -18.54 25.78 7.33
C ALA A 517 -17.76 25.75 6.01
N ILE A 518 -16.58 25.13 5.99
CA ILE A 518 -15.77 24.97 4.78
C ILE A 518 -16.46 24.05 3.76
N THR A 519 -17.20 23.04 4.22
CA THR A 519 -18.02 22.17 3.36
C THR A 519 -19.14 22.96 2.70
N LEU A 520 -19.85 23.81 3.44
CA LEU A 520 -20.85 24.71 2.88
C LEU A 520 -20.25 25.71 1.89
N ALA A 521 -19.08 26.26 2.20
CA ALA A 521 -18.36 27.16 1.32
C ALA A 521 -17.96 26.49 0.00
N ASN A 522 -17.51 25.23 0.03
CA ASN A 522 -17.25 24.44 -1.18
C ASN A 522 -18.52 24.30 -2.05
N ILE A 523 -19.66 23.98 -1.44
CA ILE A 523 -20.95 23.86 -2.14
C ILE A 523 -21.39 25.19 -2.76
N LEU A 524 -21.30 26.29 -2.00
CA LEU A 524 -21.63 27.64 -2.47
C LEU A 524 -20.74 28.03 -3.65
N HIS A 525 -19.44 27.89 -3.49
CA HIS A 525 -18.46 28.23 -4.51
C HIS A 525 -18.68 27.42 -5.80
N LYS A 526 -19.00 26.13 -5.71
CA LYS A 526 -19.23 25.32 -6.91
C LYS A 526 -20.52 25.69 -7.66
N ARG A 527 -21.56 26.11 -6.94
CA ARG A 527 -22.84 26.54 -7.54
C ARG A 527 -22.73 27.91 -8.21
N GLU A 528 -21.93 28.80 -7.64
CA GLU A 528 -21.77 30.18 -8.13
C GLU A 528 -20.29 30.61 -8.08
N ALA A 529 -19.44 30.01 -8.92
CA ALA A 529 -17.98 30.20 -8.92
C ALA A 529 -17.49 31.66 -9.09
N GLY A 530 -18.38 32.59 -9.47
CA GLY A 530 -18.08 34.01 -9.58
C GLY A 530 -18.33 34.84 -8.32
N LYS A 531 -19.00 34.31 -7.30
CA LYS A 531 -19.26 35.01 -6.04
C LYS A 531 -18.20 34.72 -4.99
N GLU A 532 -17.86 35.75 -4.23
CA GLU A 532 -16.99 35.62 -3.07
C GLU A 532 -17.74 34.97 -1.91
N VAL A 533 -17.09 34.01 -1.25
CA VAL A 533 -17.56 33.40 0.00
C VAL A 533 -16.55 33.73 1.08
N THR A 534 -17.02 34.27 2.20
CA THR A 534 -16.18 34.58 3.37
C THR A 534 -16.54 33.65 4.53
N ILE A 535 -15.55 33.08 5.20
CA ILE A 535 -15.71 32.32 6.45
C ILE A 535 -15.01 33.08 7.56
N ARG A 536 -15.75 33.48 8.59
CA ARG A 536 -15.20 34.09 9.81
C ARG A 536 -15.25 33.11 10.96
N ILE A 537 -14.09 32.78 11.51
CA ILE A 537 -13.91 31.90 12.65
C ILE A 537 -13.45 32.78 13.81
N ASN A 538 -14.21 32.78 14.91
CA ASN A 538 -13.87 33.53 16.12
C ASN A 538 -14.15 32.67 17.36
N GLY A 539 -13.12 31.99 17.83
CA GLY A 539 -13.19 31.07 18.96
C GLY A 539 -14.15 29.92 18.65
N GLY A 540 -15.31 29.93 19.32
CA GLY A 540 -16.35 28.91 19.13
C GLY A 540 -17.39 29.22 18.05
N SER A 541 -17.41 30.44 17.49
CA SER A 541 -18.39 30.83 16.47
C SER A 541 -17.77 30.81 15.08
N VAL A 542 -18.44 30.16 14.13
CA VAL A 542 -18.05 30.12 12.72
C VAL A 542 -19.20 30.63 11.86
N VAL A 543 -18.93 31.61 11.00
CA VAL A 543 -19.94 32.22 10.14
C VAL A 543 -19.50 32.14 8.68
N VAL A 544 -20.34 31.58 7.82
CA VAL A 544 -20.16 31.59 6.37
C VAL A 544 -21.05 32.69 5.79
N GLU A 545 -20.45 33.62 5.06
CA GLU A 545 -21.13 34.71 4.37
C GLU A 545 -21.08 34.51 2.85
N GLY A 546 -22.25 34.44 2.25
CA GLY A 546 -22.49 34.63 0.82
C GLY A 546 -23.67 35.60 0.65
N ASP A 547 -24.70 35.21 -0.11
CA ASP A 547 -25.95 35.99 -0.17
C ASP A 547 -26.70 36.05 1.17
N LYS A 548 -26.48 35.04 2.02
CA LYS A 548 -26.99 34.93 3.39
C LYS A 548 -25.84 34.54 4.31
N SER A 549 -26.08 34.70 5.62
CA SER A 549 -25.16 34.30 6.67
C SER A 549 -25.61 32.97 7.29
N TYR A 550 -24.68 32.03 7.45
CA TYR A 550 -24.89 30.70 8.02
C TYR A 550 -23.94 30.49 9.19
N GLN A 551 -24.44 30.00 10.33
CA GLN A 551 -23.66 29.92 11.57
C GLN A 551 -23.47 28.48 12.03
N PHE A 552 -22.25 28.17 12.46
CA PHE A 552 -21.88 26.91 13.09
C PHE A 552 -21.12 27.17 14.39
N GLU A 553 -21.10 26.16 15.26
CA GLU A 553 -20.33 26.17 16.51
C GLU A 553 -19.12 25.24 16.38
N SER A 554 -17.95 25.70 16.81
CA SER A 554 -16.69 24.96 16.77
C SER A 554 -16.10 24.77 18.15
N SER A 555 -15.46 23.63 18.38
CA SER A 555 -14.65 23.38 19.59
C SER A 555 -13.14 23.57 19.35
N LYS A 556 -12.72 23.92 18.12
CA LYS A 556 -11.31 23.96 17.72
C LYS A 556 -10.60 25.26 18.16
N GLY A 557 -11.36 26.30 18.49
CA GLY A 557 -10.84 27.52 19.15
C GLY A 557 -9.92 28.38 18.28
N PHE A 558 -10.10 28.36 16.96
CA PHE A 558 -9.32 29.19 16.03
C PHE A 558 -9.88 30.62 15.93
N SER A 559 -9.07 31.55 15.42
CA SER A 559 -9.52 32.88 15.01
C SER A 559 -8.92 33.20 13.65
N LYS A 560 -9.74 33.16 12.60
CA LYS A 560 -9.33 33.27 11.20
C LYS A 560 -10.41 33.87 10.33
N GLU A 561 -10.02 34.62 9.29
CA GLU A 561 -10.91 35.00 8.19
C GLU A 561 -10.41 34.35 6.90
N ILE A 562 -11.28 33.62 6.21
CA ILE A 562 -10.99 32.96 4.94
C ILE A 562 -11.86 33.59 3.86
N LYS A 563 -11.26 34.06 2.76
CA LYS A 563 -11.97 34.55 1.58
C LYS A 563 -11.67 33.66 0.39
N ILE A 564 -12.74 33.25 -0.29
CA ILE A 564 -12.69 32.36 -1.44
C ILE A 564 -13.35 33.09 -2.61
N SER A 565 -12.60 33.34 -3.68
CA SER A 565 -13.10 34.00 -4.89
C SER A 565 -12.41 33.43 -6.12
N LYS A 566 -13.16 32.76 -7.00
CA LYS A 566 -12.61 31.97 -8.12
C LYS A 566 -11.50 31.04 -7.61
N GLU A 567 -10.29 31.14 -8.18
CA GLU A 567 -9.11 30.36 -7.80
C GLU A 567 -8.18 31.13 -6.84
N ASN A 568 -8.68 32.18 -6.17
CA ASN A 568 -7.94 32.95 -5.17
C ASN A 568 -8.43 32.61 -3.74
N TYR A 569 -7.47 32.35 -2.86
CA TYR A 569 -7.70 31.94 -1.47
C TYR A 569 -6.87 32.82 -0.53
N GLU A 570 -7.56 33.68 0.21
CA GLU A 570 -6.94 34.55 1.21
C GLU A 570 -7.29 34.06 2.60
N VAL A 571 -6.28 33.98 3.48
CA VAL A 571 -6.47 33.61 4.88
C VAL A 571 -5.72 34.61 5.75
N VAL A 572 -6.44 35.22 6.70
CA VAL A 572 -5.92 36.19 7.68
C VAL A 572 -6.05 35.58 9.08
#